data_AF-A0A699UJE6-F1
#
_entry.id   AF-A0A699UJE6-F1
#
_cell.length_a   1.000
_cell.length_b   1.000
_cell.length_c   1.000
_cell.angle_alpha   90.00
_cell.angle_beta   90.00
_cell.angle_gamma   90.00
#
_symmetry.space_group_name_H-M   'P 1'
#
loop_
_entity.id
_entity.type
_entity.pdbx_description
1 polymer ?
#
loop_
_entity_poly.entity_id
_entity_poly.type
_entity_poly.pdbx_seq_one_letter_code
_entity_poly.pdbx_strand_id
1 'polypeptide(L)' 'LSKIECSDNVEMTFIQSAIAKGAVCLDGSPPAYQFDKGFGEGVDKWLIHIQASTTGIESS' A
#
# COMPACT_ATOMS: atom_id res chain seq x y z
N LEU A 1 9.88 25.98 -17.68
CA LEU A 1 9.32 24.62 -17.55
C LEU A 1 10.11 23.91 -16.45
N SER A 2 9.78 24.21 -15.18
CA SER A 2 10.32 23.45 -14.06
C SER A 2 9.78 22.04 -14.18
N LYS A 3 10.68 21.07 -14.31
CA LYS A 3 10.36 19.66 -14.28
C LYS A 3 9.65 19.39 -12.96
N ILE A 4 8.33 19.22 -13.01
CA ILE A 4 7.61 18.52 -11.96
C ILE A 4 7.91 17.05 -12.24
N GLU A 5 9.02 16.57 -11.71
CA GLU A 5 9.16 15.13 -11.51
C GLU A 5 8.47 14.83 -10.19
N CYS A 6 7.26 14.26 -10.25
CA CYS A 6 6.74 13.49 -9.13
C CYS A 6 7.62 12.24 -9.02
N SER A 7 8.77 12.38 -8.38
CA SER A 7 9.63 11.26 -8.01
C SER A 7 9.28 10.80 -6.59
N ASP A 8 8.00 10.66 -6.28
CA ASP A 8 7.57 10.05 -5.02
C ASP A 8 7.37 8.55 -5.28
N ASN A 9 8.48 7.85 -5.56
CA ASN A 9 8.51 6.40 -5.42
C ASN A 9 8.45 6.10 -3.91
N VAL A 10 7.25 6.13 -3.35
CA VAL A 10 7.01 5.73 -1.95
C VAL A 10 7.35 4.26 -1.83
N GLU A 11 8.37 3.96 -1.04
CA GLU A 11 8.85 2.60 -0.83
C GLU A 11 7.74 1.73 -0.25
N MET A 12 7.64 0.51 -0.78
CA MET A 12 6.71 -0.50 -0.30
C MET A 12 7.32 -1.21 0.91
N THR A 13 6.66 -1.10 2.06
CA THR A 13 7.08 -1.77 3.29
C THR A 13 6.35 -3.11 3.43
N PHE A 14 7.09 -4.22 3.38
CA PHE A 14 6.56 -5.56 3.61
C PHE A 14 6.55 -5.92 5.09
N ILE A 15 5.44 -6.50 5.56
CA ILE A 15 5.26 -6.85 6.97
C ILE A 15 5.68 -8.31 7.20
N GLN A 16 6.98 -8.59 7.25
CA GLN A 16 7.46 -9.98 7.33
C GLN A 16 6.99 -10.72 8.58
N SER A 17 6.83 -10.00 9.70
CA SER A 17 6.29 -10.58 10.94
C SER A 17 4.82 -11.00 10.83
N ALA A 18 4.09 -10.55 9.80
CA ALA A 18 2.69 -10.92 9.59
C ALA A 18 2.53 -12.40 9.19
N ILE A 19 3.54 -12.96 8.51
CA ILE A 19 3.56 -14.36 8.10
C ILE A 19 3.43 -15.29 9.32
N ALA A 20 4.20 -15.03 10.37
CA ALA A 20 4.15 -15.81 11.62
C ALA A 20 2.78 -15.73 12.32
N LYS A 21 1.95 -14.74 11.99
CA LYS A 21 0.59 -14.55 12.50
C LYS A 21 -0.48 -15.10 11.54
N GLY A 22 -0.09 -15.67 10.40
CA GLY A 22 -1.00 -16.16 9.37
C GLY A 22 -1.65 -15.07 8.52
N ALA A 23 -1.21 -13.81 8.64
CA ALA A 23 -1.70 -12.71 7.80
C ALA A 23 -0.85 -12.65 6.52
N VAL A 24 -1.38 -13.21 5.44
CA VAL A 24 -0.72 -13.35 4.13
C VAL A 24 -1.67 -13.00 2.98
N CYS A 25 -1.11 -12.68 1.82
CA CYS A 25 -1.84 -12.55 0.56
C CYS A 25 -2.32 -13.91 0.05
N LEU A 26 -3.12 -13.91 -1.03
CA LEU A 26 -3.66 -15.14 -1.64
C LEU A 26 -2.58 -16.11 -2.15
N ASP A 27 -1.39 -15.60 -2.48
CA ASP A 27 -0.22 -16.37 -2.91
C ASP A 27 0.70 -16.80 -1.75
N GLY A 28 0.33 -16.47 -0.50
CA GLY A 28 1.13 -16.76 0.69
C GLY A 28 2.25 -15.75 0.98
N SER A 29 2.41 -14.72 0.14
CA SER A 29 3.37 -13.64 0.39
C SER A 29 2.94 -12.75 1.56
N PRO A 30 3.86 -12.03 2.21
CA PRO A 30 3.53 -11.07 3.25
C PRO A 30 2.76 -9.86 2.68
N PRO A 31 1.79 -9.30 3.42
CA PRO A 31 1.15 -8.05 3.04
C PRO A 31 2.14 -6.88 3.09
N ALA A 32 1.83 -5.82 2.37
CA ALA A 32 2.64 -4.61 2.31
C ALA A 32 1.78 -3.34 2.33
N TYR A 33 2.41 -2.22 2.69
CA TYR A 33 1.80 -0.88 2.59
C TYR A 33 2.80 0.12 2.02
N GLN A 34 2.26 1.20 1.47
CA GLN A 34 3.03 2.40 1.11
C GLN A 34 2.64 3.50 2.09
N PHE A 35 3.64 4.16 2.68
CA PHE A 35 3.41 5.22 3.65
C PHE A 35 4.15 6.48 3.21
N ASP A 36 3.38 7.50 2.88
CA ASP A 36 3.88 8.85 2.65
C ASP A 36 3.50 9.74 3.84
N LYS A 37 4.48 10.44 4.38
CA LYS A 37 4.31 11.20 5.62
C LYS A 37 3.71 12.56 5.30
N GLY A 38 2.53 12.83 5.88
CA GLY A 38 1.91 14.15 5.82
C GLY A 38 2.81 15.26 6.38
N PHE A 39 2.69 16.46 5.81
CA PHE A 39 3.42 17.66 6.21
C PHE A 39 2.46 18.84 6.45
N GLY A 40 2.93 19.87 7.16
CA GLY A 40 2.12 21.04 7.50
C GLY A 40 0.84 20.65 8.26
N GLU A 41 -0.31 21.08 7.75
CA GLU A 41 -1.63 20.77 8.33
C GLU A 41 -2.03 19.28 8.21
N GLY A 42 -1.30 18.50 7.41
CA GLY A 42 -1.57 17.09 7.16
C GLY A 42 -0.90 16.12 8.14
N VAL A 43 -0.05 16.59 9.07
CA VAL A 43 0.76 15.71 9.95
C VAL A 43 -0.08 14.76 10.81
N ASP A 44 -1.27 15.20 11.21
CA ASP A 44 -2.21 14.43 12.05
C ASP A 44 -3.43 13.93 11.26
N LYS A 45 -3.43 14.08 9.93
CA LYS A 45 -4.52 13.65 9.05
C LYS A 45 -4.12 12.39 8.29
N TRP A 46 -4.94 11.36 8.38
CA TRP A 46 -4.66 10.06 7.78
C TRP A 46 -5.58 9.81 6.59
N LEU A 47 -4.99 9.45 5.45
CA LEU A 47 -5.70 8.93 4.29
C LEU A 47 -5.33 7.46 4.11
N ILE A 48 -6.31 6.57 4.19
CA ILE A 48 -6.12 5.14 4.03
C ILE A 48 -6.76 4.71 2.71
N HIS A 49 -5.95 4.17 1.80
CA HIS A 49 -6.41 3.58 0.54
C HIS A 49 -6.23 2.07 0.60
N ILE A 50 -7.32 1.33 0.42
CA ILE A 50 -7.32 -0.13 0.40
C ILE A 50 -7.46 -0.57 -1.05
N GLN A 51 -6.44 -1.23 -1.59
CA GLN A 51 -6.51 -1.87 -2.89
C GLN A 51 -7.13 -3.26 -2.74
N ALA A 52 -8.12 -3.56 -3.58
CA ALA A 52 -8.69 -4.90 -3.70
C ALA A 52 -8.38 -5.46 -5.09
N SER A 53 -8.11 -6.77 -5.18
CA SER A 53 -8.01 -7.49 -6.44
C SER A 53 -9.31 -8.26 -6.68
N THR A 54 -10.10 -7.84 -7.69
CA THR A 54 -11.24 -8.62 -8.17
C THR A 54 -10.77 -9.65 -9.17
N THR A 55 -10.43 -10.84 -8.69
CA THR A 55 -10.29 -12.01 -9.56
C THR A 55 -11.51 -12.91 -9.29
N GLY A 56 -12.48 -12.94 -10.21
CA GLY A 56 -13.70 -13.75 -10.05
C GLY A 56 -14.98 -13.27 -10.73
N ILE A 57 -14.94 -12.39 -11.75
CA ILE A 57 -16.07 -12.31 -12.70
C ILE A 57 -15.90 -13.36 -13.79
N GLU A 58 -16.01 -14.63 -13.41
CA GLU A 58 -16.50 -15.60 -14.37
C GLU A 58 -18.00 -15.36 -14.50
N SER A 59 -18.35 -14.57 -15.53
CA SER A 59 -19.71 -14.40 -16.01
C SER A 59 -20.26 -15.79 -16.35
N SER A 60 -21.10 -16.30 -15.45
CA SER A 60 -21.90 -17.50 -15.73
C SER A 60 -22.96 -17.23 -16.80
#